data_AF-A0A2V9BFT9-F1
#
_entry.id   AF-A0A2V9BFT9-F1
#
_cell.length_a   1.000
_cell.length_b   1.000
_cell.length_c   1.000
_cell.angle_alpha   90.00
_cell.angle_beta   90.00
_cell.angle_gamma   90.00
#
_symmetry.space_group_name_H-M   'P 1'
#
loop_
_entity.id
_entity.type
_entity.pdbx_description
1 polymer ?
#
loop_
_entity_poly.entity_id
_entity_poly.type
_entity_poly.pdbx_seq_one_letter_code
_entity_poly.pdbx_strand_id
1 'polypeptide(L)'
;MMIAEKRERIEQVREAVLDLPAEFREAVVLCELEELSYEEAANVCGCPIGTIRSRLHRGRALLLAKLELLRDAPRRASAGAK
;
A
#
# COMPACT_ATOMS: atom_id res chain seq x y z
N MET A 1 3.45 24.14 -10.10
CA MET A 1 3.42 23.73 -8.68
C MET A 1 2.53 22.52 -8.42
N MET A 2 1.31 22.42 -8.99
CA MET A 2 0.37 21.29 -8.78
C MET A 2 0.87 19.88 -9.19
N ILE A 3 1.74 19.77 -10.21
CA ILE A 3 2.24 18.47 -10.71
C ILE A 3 3.23 17.84 -9.70
N ALA A 4 4.03 18.64 -9.01
CA ALA A 4 5.03 18.15 -8.05
C ALA A 4 4.38 17.56 -6.80
N GLU A 5 3.39 18.26 -6.21
CA GLU A 5 2.67 17.75 -5.03
C GLU A 5 1.89 16.46 -5.32
N LYS A 6 1.36 16.31 -6.54
CA LYS A 6 0.69 15.07 -6.95
C LYS A 6 1.68 13.91 -7.06
N ARG A 7 2.87 14.15 -7.62
CA ARG A 7 3.93 13.13 -7.72
C ARG A 7 4.43 12.70 -6.35
N GLU A 8 4.63 13.65 -5.42
CA GLU A 8 5.08 13.35 -4.06
C GLU A 8 4.07 12.48 -3.31
N ARG A 9 2.77 12.78 -3.41
CA ARG A 9 1.72 11.94 -2.81
C ARG A 9 1.68 10.53 -3.40
N ILE A 10 1.85 10.39 -4.72
CA ILE A 10 1.91 9.07 -5.36
C ILE A 10 3.09 8.27 -4.81
N GLU A 11 4.25 8.91 -4.65
CA GLU A 11 5.44 8.24 -4.12
C GLU A 11 5.25 7.81 -2.67
N GLN A 12 4.67 8.67 -1.82
CA GLN A 12 4.34 8.32 -0.43
C GLN A 12 3.40 7.13 -0.33
N VAL A 13 2.39 7.04 -1.22
CA VAL A 13 1.48 5.89 -1.27
C VAL A 13 2.22 4.63 -1.71
N ARG A 14 3.10 4.71 -2.71
CA ARG A 14 3.92 3.59 -3.16
C ARG A 14 4.82 3.06 -2.04
N GLU A 15 5.52 3.96 -1.37
CA GLU A 15 6.36 3.62 -0.22
C GLU A 15 5.53 2.95 0.88
N ALA A 16 4.34 3.47 1.20
CA ALA A 16 3.47 2.86 2.20
C ALA A 16 3.06 1.41 1.86
N VAL A 17 2.86 1.10 0.57
CA VAL A 17 2.60 -0.28 0.11
C VAL A 17 3.87 -1.12 0.20
N LEU A 18 5.03 -0.60 -0.22
CA LEU A 18 6.31 -1.32 -0.17
C LEU A 18 6.73 -1.67 1.25
N ASP A 19 6.39 -0.83 2.21
CA ASP A 19 6.65 -0.96 3.64
C ASP A 19 5.80 -2.00 4.36
N LEU A 20 4.77 -2.56 3.70
CA LEU A 20 4.00 -3.64 4.28
C LEU A 20 4.85 -4.91 4.39
N PRO A 21 4.65 -5.73 5.45
CA PRO A 21 5.23 -7.07 5.52
C PRO A 21 4.94 -7.86 4.24
N ALA A 22 5.94 -8.59 3.75
CA ALA A 22 5.94 -9.17 2.41
C ALA A 22 4.65 -9.95 2.07
N GLU A 23 4.18 -10.78 2.99
CA GLU A 23 2.96 -11.59 2.84
C GLU A 23 1.66 -10.76 2.74
N PHE A 24 1.59 -9.61 3.40
CA PHE A 24 0.43 -8.71 3.30
C PHE A 24 0.51 -7.83 2.07
N ARG A 25 1.73 -7.35 1.76
CA ARG A 25 2.02 -6.61 0.54
C ARG A 25 1.65 -7.41 -0.69
N GLU A 26 2.08 -8.66 -0.76
CA GLU A 26 1.81 -9.56 -1.87
C GLU A 26 0.29 -9.72 -2.09
N ALA A 27 -0.47 -10.00 -1.03
CA ALA A 27 -1.92 -10.12 -1.13
C ALA A 27 -2.59 -8.82 -1.62
N VAL A 28 -2.18 -7.67 -1.08
CA VAL A 28 -2.69 -6.36 -1.50
C VAL A 28 -2.36 -6.06 -2.96
N VAL A 29 -1.12 -6.31 -3.39
CA VAL A 29 -0.70 -6.06 -4.77
C VAL A 29 -1.50 -6.93 -5.73
N LEU A 30 -1.56 -8.23 -5.49
CA LEU A 30 -2.24 -9.15 -6.39
C LEU A 30 -3.73 -8.84 -6.53
N CYS A 31 -4.43 -8.51 -5.44
CA CYS A 31 -5.88 -8.31 -5.51
C CYS A 31 -6.31 -6.87 -5.82
N GLU A 32 -5.55 -5.84 -5.43
CA GLU A 32 -5.96 -4.44 -5.56
C GLU A 32 -5.26 -3.71 -6.72
N LEU A 33 -4.04 -4.13 -7.09
CA LEU A 33 -3.26 -3.50 -8.16
C LEU A 33 -3.27 -4.33 -9.44
N GLU A 34 -3.12 -5.65 -9.32
CA GLU A 34 -3.19 -6.59 -10.44
C GLU A 34 -4.62 -7.12 -10.67
N GLU A 35 -5.58 -6.73 -9.81
CA GLU A 35 -7.01 -7.07 -9.90
C GLU A 35 -7.31 -8.59 -9.98
N LEU A 36 -6.41 -9.44 -9.48
CA LEU A 36 -6.63 -10.88 -9.43
C LEU A 36 -7.74 -11.24 -8.44
N SER A 37 -8.52 -12.26 -8.80
CA SER A 37 -9.44 -12.89 -7.86
C SER A 37 -8.70 -13.51 -6.67
N TYR A 38 -9.41 -13.75 -5.56
CA TYR A 38 -8.81 -14.41 -4.40
C TYR A 38 -8.31 -15.82 -4.71
N GLU A 39 -8.92 -16.50 -5.69
CA GLU A 39 -8.53 -17.84 -6.14
C GLU A 39 -7.22 -17.78 -6.94
N GLU A 40 -7.10 -16.84 -7.87
CA GLU A 40 -5.87 -16.64 -8.64
C GLU A 40 -4.71 -16.20 -7.74
N ALA A 41 -4.95 -15.25 -6.83
CA ALA A 41 -3.94 -14.83 -5.86
C ALA A 41 -3.51 -15.98 -4.94
N ALA A 42 -4.45 -16.82 -4.50
CA ALA A 42 -4.13 -18.02 -3.71
C ALA A 42 -3.24 -19.00 -4.46
N ASN A 43 -3.51 -19.21 -5.75
CA ASN A 43 -2.70 -20.06 -6.63
C ASN A 43 -1.29 -19.49 -6.84
N VAL A 44 -1.17 -18.18 -7.09
CA VAL A 44 0.13 -17.49 -7.24
C VAL A 44 0.96 -17.58 -5.95
N CYS A 45 0.32 -17.36 -4.80
CA CYS A 45 0.99 -17.41 -3.49
C CYS A 45 1.22 -18.83 -2.95
N GLY A 46 0.70 -19.87 -3.61
CA GLY A 46 0.75 -21.25 -3.12
C GLY A 46 0.15 -21.43 -1.72
N CYS A 47 -0.95 -20.72 -1.42
CA CYS A 47 -1.56 -20.72 -0.09
C CYS A 47 -3.09 -20.89 -0.14
N PRO A 48 -3.76 -21.30 0.96
CA PRO A 48 -5.22 -21.40 0.97
C PRO A 48 -5.91 -20.05 0.73
N ILE A 49 -7.06 -20.04 0.03
CA ILE A 49 -7.87 -18.83 -0.20
C ILE A 49 -8.24 -18.08 1.09
N GLY A 50 -8.49 -18.81 2.19
CA GLY A 50 -8.73 -18.22 3.52
C GLY A 50 -7.53 -17.42 4.04
N THR A 51 -6.31 -17.82 3.67
CA THR A 51 -5.07 -17.11 4.00
C THR A 51 -5.01 -15.78 3.26
N ILE A 52 -5.32 -15.75 1.95
CA ILE A 52 -5.42 -14.50 1.17
C ILE A 52 -6.40 -13.53 1.83
N ARG A 53 -7.60 -13.99 2.20
CA ARG A 53 -8.59 -13.14 2.89
C ARG A 53 -8.03 -12.57 4.20
N SER A 54 -7.36 -13.39 5.00
CA SER A 54 -6.77 -12.95 6.28
C SER A 54 -5.57 -12.00 6.10
N ARG A 55 -4.78 -12.20 5.05
CA ARG A 55 -3.63 -11.34 4.68
C ARG A 55 -4.13 -10.00 4.15
N LEU A 56 -5.16 -9.98 3.30
CA LEU A 56 -5.80 -8.77 2.81
C LEU A 56 -6.41 -7.93 3.93
N HIS A 57 -7.14 -8.57 4.86
CA HIS A 57 -7.70 -7.86 6.01
C HIS A 57 -6.61 -7.13 6.81
N ARG A 58 -5.52 -7.84 7.14
CA ARG A 58 -4.38 -7.27 7.87
C ARG A 58 -3.61 -6.23 7.05
N GLY A 59 -3.38 -6.50 5.78
CA GLY A 59 -2.69 -5.61 4.84
C GLY A 59 -3.43 -4.28 4.67
N ARG A 60 -4.75 -4.31 4.48
CA ARG A 60 -5.59 -3.12 4.39
C ARG A 60 -5.55 -2.31 5.68
N ALA A 61 -5.64 -2.96 6.85
CA ALA A 61 -5.55 -2.27 8.15
C ALA A 61 -4.19 -1.57 8.35
N LEU A 62 -3.08 -2.26 8.02
CA LEU A 62 -1.73 -1.68 8.11
C LEU A 62 -1.53 -0.54 7.11
N LEU A 63 -2.04 -0.70 5.89
CA LEU A 63 -1.93 0.33 4.85
C LEU A 63 -2.75 1.57 5.24
N LEU A 64 -3.97 1.39 5.75
CA LEU A 64 -4.80 2.48 6.25
C LEU A 64 -4.08 3.27 7.34
N ALA A 65 -3.53 2.59 8.36
CA ALA A 65 -2.78 3.24 9.43
C ALA A 65 -1.58 4.04 8.89
N LYS A 66 -0.83 3.51 7.92
CA LYS A 66 0.28 4.23 7.27
C LYS A 66 -0.20 5.47 6.49
N LEU A 67 -1.30 5.34 5.75
CA LEU A 67 -1.86 6.44 4.96
C LEU A 67 -2.49 7.54 5.84
N GLU A 68 -3.01 7.20 7.01
CA GLU A 68 -3.47 8.16 8.02
C GLU A 68 -2.29 8.97 8.57
N LEU A 69 -1.19 8.31 8.94
CA LEU A 69 0.04 9.00 9.38
C LEU A 69 0.59 9.96 8.30
N LEU A 70 0.52 9.59 7.02
CA LEU A 70 0.94 10.45 5.91
C LEU A 70 0.02 11.65 5.70
N ARG A 71 -1.26 11.54 6.06
CA ARG A 71 -2.25 12.63 5.97
C ARG A 71 -2.07 13.64 7.09
N ASP A 72 -1.74 13.15 8.28
CA ASP A 72 -1.57 13.97 9.49
C ASP A 72 -0.15 14.53 9.63
N ALA A 73 0.82 13.98 8.89
CA ALA A 73 2.16 14.52 8.82
C ALA A 73 2.11 15.97 8.29
N PRO A 74 2.69 16.96 8.99
CA PRO A 74 2.78 18.30 8.44
C PRO A 74 3.49 18.21 7.10
N ARG A 75 2.85 18.68 6.02
CA ARG A 75 3.47 18.82 4.69
C ARG A 75 4.86 19.37 4.94
N ARG A 76 5.90 18.54 4.75
CA ARG A 76 7.28 18.95 5.06
C ARG A 76 7.44 20.32 4.44
N ALA A 77 7.64 21.32 5.30
CA ALA A 77 7.78 22.70 4.90
C ALA A 77 8.76 22.68 3.73
N SER A 78 8.29 23.14 2.58
CA SER A 78 9.09 23.28 1.37
C SER A 78 10.45 23.81 1.78
N ALA A 79 11.44 22.92 1.77
CA ALA A 79 12.83 23.23 2.06
C ALA A 79 13.34 24.06 0.88
N GLY A 80 12.93 25.33 0.86
CA GLY A 80 13.54 26.42 0.13
C GLY A 80 14.41 27.17 1.11
N ALA A 81 15.51 26.54 1.52
CA ALA A 81 16.61 27.20 2.23
C ALA A 81 17.91 26.83 1.51
N LYS A 82 18.05 27.34 0.28
CA LYS A 82 19.22 28.12 -0.13
C LYS A 82 18.94 28.85 -1.44
#